data_AF-A0A848SQP8-F1
#
_entry.id   AF-A0A848SQP8-F1
#
_cell.length_a   1.000
_cell.length_b   1.000
_cell.length_c   1.000
_cell.angle_alpha   90.00
_cell.angle_beta   90.00
_cell.angle_gamma   90.00
#
_symmetry.space_group_name_H-M   'P 1'
#
loop_
_entity.id
_entity.type
_entity.pdbx_description
1 polymer ?
#
loop_
_entity_poly.entity_id
_entity_poly.type
_entity_poly.pdbx_seq_one_letter_code
_entity_poly.pdbx_strand_id
1 'polypeptide(L)'
;MSNDLEILLYVLRRKRRLALLIYVAIFNASLFGILVGSYNTGFLSDLLVFICACLLTLSLFLVTKWFLNRDLSKHPFVQIVKEKSNDVVWVYWHRTENMPFGVKVFTFNRIFICLNDSSCYHISVQANEVDLITEYCKQVFSRAVFGYSEERDQLFKINPELISKD
;
A
#
# COMPACT_ATOMS: atom_id res chain seq x y z
N MET A 1 -20.87 -0.94 -9.46
CA MET A 1 -19.89 -1.87 -10.06
C MET A 1 -18.76 -1.16 -10.83
N SER A 2 -19.02 -0.37 -11.88
CA SER A 2 -17.95 0.36 -12.60
C SER A 2 -17.28 1.45 -11.76
N ASN A 3 -18.08 2.31 -11.12
CA ASN A 3 -17.57 3.48 -10.38
C ASN A 3 -16.75 3.09 -9.13
N ASP A 4 -17.11 2.01 -8.46
CA ASP A 4 -16.51 1.64 -7.17
C ASP A 4 -15.14 0.96 -7.36
N LEU A 5 -14.98 0.17 -8.42
CA LEU A 5 -13.69 -0.36 -8.87
C LEU A 5 -12.76 0.78 -9.32
N GLU A 6 -13.30 1.81 -9.97
CA GLU A 6 -12.53 2.99 -10.36
C GLU A 6 -12.00 3.77 -9.16
N ILE A 7 -12.78 3.89 -8.07
CA ILE A 7 -12.34 4.53 -6.82
C ILE A 7 -11.18 3.74 -6.20
N LEU A 8 -11.29 2.41 -6.12
CA LEU A 8 -10.21 1.56 -5.62
C LEU A 8 -8.93 1.70 -6.46
N LEU A 9 -9.07 1.64 -7.79
CA LEU A 9 -7.96 1.83 -8.71
C LEU A 9 -7.37 3.24 -8.61
N TYR A 10 -8.19 4.25 -8.35
CA TYR A 10 -7.74 5.62 -8.11
C TYR A 10 -6.86 5.72 -6.87
N VAL A 11 -7.27 5.10 -5.74
CA VAL A 11 -6.48 5.09 -4.49
C VAL A 11 -5.12 4.40 -4.70
N LEU A 12 -5.12 3.25 -5.38
CA LEU A 12 -3.88 2.52 -5.71
C LEU A 12 -2.97 3.32 -6.66
N ARG A 13 -3.54 3.97 -7.67
CA ARG A 13 -2.81 4.85 -8.60
C ARG A 13 -2.23 6.07 -7.90
N ARG A 14 -2.95 6.68 -6.96
CA ARG A 14 -2.49 7.87 -6.21
C ARG A 14 -1.22 7.59 -5.41
N LYS A 15 -1.21 6.50 -4.62
CA LYS A 15 -0.02 6.09 -3.86
C LYS A 15 1.17 5.84 -4.76
N ARG A 16 0.91 5.19 -5.90
CA ARG A 16 1.93 4.88 -6.90
C ARG A 16 2.50 6.13 -7.60
N ARG A 17 1.66 7.15 -7.84
CA ARG A 17 2.08 8.44 -8.40
C ARG A 17 2.94 9.25 -7.42
N LEU A 18 2.56 9.30 -6.14
CA LEU A 18 3.34 9.98 -5.10
C LEU A 18 4.75 9.40 -4.96
N ALA A 19 4.88 8.07 -4.95
CA ALA A 19 6.20 7.43 -4.92
C ALA A 19 7.07 7.82 -6.13
N LEU A 20 6.48 7.88 -7.33
CA LEU A 20 7.20 8.30 -8.53
C LEU A 20 7.66 9.76 -8.44
N LEU A 21 6.80 10.67 -7.96
CA LEU A 21 7.16 12.07 -7.76
C LEU A 21 8.36 12.21 -6.81
N ILE A 22 8.40 11.44 -5.72
CA ILE A 22 9.52 11.42 -4.79
C ILE A 22 10.80 10.94 -5.48
N TYR A 23 10.75 9.83 -6.24
CA TYR A 23 11.92 9.31 -6.95
C TYR A 23 12.46 10.29 -7.99
N VAL A 24 11.58 10.96 -8.73
CA VAL A 24 11.96 11.99 -9.71
C VAL A 24 12.55 13.23 -9.01
N ALA A 25 11.98 13.64 -7.88
CA ALA A 25 12.52 14.75 -7.10
C ALA A 25 13.93 14.45 -6.58
N ILE A 26 14.16 13.24 -6.04
CA ILE A 26 15.49 12.79 -5.60
C ILE A 26 16.46 12.77 -6.77
N PHE A 27 16.06 12.23 -7.92
CA PHE A 27 16.91 12.19 -9.13
C PHE A 27 17.36 13.59 -9.56
N ASN A 28 16.44 14.56 -9.63
CA ASN A 28 16.76 15.94 -9.99
C ASN A 28 17.66 16.62 -8.95
N ALA A 29 17.39 16.40 -7.65
CA ALA A 29 18.21 16.94 -6.58
C ALA A 29 19.64 16.38 -6.61
N SER A 30 19.81 15.09 -6.88
CA SER A 30 21.12 14.45 -7.04
C SER A 30 21.87 14.98 -8.26
N LEU A 31 21.18 15.18 -9.39
CA LEU A 31 21.80 15.77 -10.59
C LEU A 31 22.30 17.20 -10.31
N PHE A 32 21.48 18.01 -9.65
CA PHE A 32 21.84 19.37 -9.26
C PHE A 32 23.02 19.40 -8.28
N GLY A 33 23.04 18.49 -7.30
CA GLY A 33 24.14 18.35 -6.34
C GLY A 33 25.47 18.01 -7.01
N ILE A 34 25.46 17.12 -8.02
CA ILE A 34 26.65 16.80 -8.81
C ILE A 34 27.15 18.03 -9.57
N LEU A 35 26.25 18.78 -10.23
CA LEU A 35 26.61 19.97 -10.99
C LEU A 35 27.27 21.03 -10.08
N VAL A 36 26.64 21.35 -8.95
CA VAL A 36 27.17 22.34 -7.99
C VAL A 36 28.47 21.86 -7.35
N GLY A 37 28.56 20.59 -6.97
CA GLY A 37 29.76 20.01 -6.39
C GLY A 37 30.95 20.02 -7.35
N SER A 38 30.71 19.85 -8.65
CA SER A 38 31.76 19.83 -9.69
C SER A 38 32.41 21.20 -9.93
N TYR A 39 31.77 22.30 -9.55
CA TYR A 39 32.34 23.65 -9.68
C TYR A 39 33.27 24.04 -8.53
N ASN A 40 33.23 23.30 -7.42
CA ASN A 40 34.02 23.61 -6.24
C ASN A 40 35.14 22.58 -6.09
N THR A 41 36.39 23.04 -5.94
CA THR A 41 37.55 22.15 -5.79
C THR A 41 37.88 21.99 -4.31
N GLY A 42 37.35 20.95 -3.67
CA GLY A 42 37.64 20.63 -2.28
C GLY A 42 37.20 19.22 -1.89
N PHE A 43 37.83 18.63 -0.87
CA PHE A 43 37.50 17.26 -0.43
C PHE A 43 36.01 17.08 -0.06
N LEU A 44 35.38 18.12 0.51
CA LEU A 44 33.96 18.10 0.84
C LEU A 44 33.06 18.10 -0.40
N SER A 45 33.46 18.75 -1.49
CA SER A 45 32.69 18.70 -2.74
C SER A 45 32.84 17.35 -3.43
N ASP A 46 34.01 16.73 -3.41
CA ASP A 46 34.21 15.36 -3.93
C ASP A 46 33.34 14.34 -3.18
N LEU A 47 33.27 14.45 -1.85
CA LEU A 47 32.41 13.59 -1.04
C LEU A 47 30.91 13.81 -1.32
N LEU A 48 30.50 15.07 -1.52
CA LEU A 48 29.13 15.41 -1.88
C LEU A 48 28.75 14.86 -3.26
N VAL A 49 29.65 14.97 -4.25
CA VAL A 49 29.46 14.42 -5.61
C VAL A 49 29.31 12.89 -5.54
N PHE A 50 30.13 12.21 -4.74
CA PHE A 50 30.04 10.76 -4.53
C PHE A 50 28.68 10.35 -3.93
N ILE A 51 28.24 11.02 -2.86
CA ILE A 51 26.93 10.74 -2.25
C ILE A 51 25.79 10.97 -3.25
N CYS A 52 25.84 12.07 -4.01
CA CYS A 52 24.83 12.38 -5.01
C CYS A 52 24.83 11.35 -6.16
N ALA A 53 25.99 10.84 -6.58
CA ALA A 53 26.08 9.78 -7.58
C ALA A 53 25.47 8.45 -7.08
N CYS A 54 25.70 8.08 -5.81
CA CYS A 54 25.05 6.93 -5.19
C CYS A 54 23.52 7.08 -5.12
N LEU A 55 23.03 8.27 -4.74
CA LEU A 55 21.59 8.55 -4.72
C LEU A 55 20.97 8.53 -6.12
N LEU A 56 21.68 9.02 -7.13
CA LEU A 56 21.23 9.01 -8.52
C LEU A 56 21.06 7.57 -9.02
N THR A 57 22.07 6.71 -8.82
CA THR A 57 21.98 5.29 -9.22
C THR A 57 20.88 4.54 -8.49
N LEU A 58 20.69 4.79 -7.18
CA LEU A 58 19.59 4.23 -6.40
C LEU A 58 18.21 4.69 -6.94
N SER A 59 18.06 5.98 -7.22
CA SER A 59 16.80 6.52 -7.76
C SER A 59 16.47 5.92 -9.12
N LEU A 60 17.47 5.75 -10.00
CA LEU A 60 17.30 5.17 -11.33
C LEU A 60 16.87 3.69 -11.23
N PHE A 61 17.50 2.94 -10.31
CA PHE A 61 17.12 1.56 -10.01
C PHE A 61 15.67 1.45 -9.52
N LEU A 62 15.24 2.34 -8.63
CA LEU A 62 13.86 2.37 -8.11
C LEU A 62 12.85 2.73 -9.20
N VAL A 63 13.15 3.71 -10.06
CA VAL A 63 12.30 4.07 -11.21
C VAL A 63 12.20 2.91 -12.20
N THR A 64 13.29 2.20 -12.45
CA THR A 64 13.31 1.05 -13.37
C THR A 64 12.47 -0.10 -12.81
N LYS A 65 12.62 -0.41 -11.51
CA LYS A 65 11.74 -1.37 -10.83
C LYS A 65 10.27 -0.94 -10.86
N TRP A 66 9.99 0.35 -10.72
CA TRP A 66 8.63 0.88 -10.81
C TRP A 66 8.01 0.67 -12.20
N PHE A 67 8.80 0.89 -13.27
CA PHE A 67 8.39 0.66 -14.65
C PHE A 67 8.15 -0.82 -14.93
N LEU A 68 9.02 -1.70 -14.43
CA LEU A 68 8.91 -3.15 -14.61
C LEU A 68 7.68 -3.73 -13.89
N ASN A 69 7.33 -3.19 -12.72
CA ASN A 69 6.16 -3.64 -11.95
C ASN A 69 4.85 -2.91 -12.33
N ARG A 70 4.73 -2.36 -13.56
CA ARG A 70 3.59 -1.51 -13.98
C ARG A 70 2.21 -2.16 -13.88
N ASP A 71 2.11 -3.48 -13.85
CA ASP A 71 0.83 -4.18 -13.74
C ASP A 71 0.16 -3.96 -12.38
N LEU A 72 -0.78 -3.01 -12.32
CA LEU A 72 -1.74 -2.92 -11.22
C LEU A 72 -2.59 -4.21 -11.10
N SER A 73 -2.70 -4.98 -12.17
CA SER A 73 -3.37 -6.29 -12.19
C SER A 73 -2.71 -7.32 -11.27
N LYS A 74 -1.42 -7.15 -10.93
CA LYS A 74 -0.69 -8.04 -9.99
C LYS A 74 -0.83 -7.61 -8.53
N HIS A 75 -1.57 -6.52 -8.25
CA HIS A 75 -1.77 -6.13 -6.86
C HIS A 75 -2.64 -7.20 -6.17
N PRO A 76 -2.24 -7.74 -4.99
CA PRO A 76 -2.93 -8.86 -4.36
C PRO A 76 -4.44 -8.61 -4.20
N PHE A 77 -4.81 -7.39 -3.79
CA PHE A 77 -6.22 -6.99 -3.68
C PHE A 77 -6.99 -7.08 -5.01
N VAL A 78 -6.37 -6.67 -6.13
CA VAL A 78 -7.02 -6.72 -7.46
C VAL A 78 -7.16 -8.16 -7.92
N GLN A 79 -6.17 -9.01 -7.64
CA GLN A 79 -6.24 -10.45 -7.91
C GLN A 79 -7.32 -11.13 -7.07
N ILE A 80 -7.41 -10.81 -5.78
CA ILE A 80 -8.44 -11.38 -4.89
C ILE A 80 -9.84 -11.00 -5.36
N VAL A 81 -10.05 -9.74 -5.73
CA VAL A 81 -11.34 -9.26 -6.28
C VAL A 81 -11.70 -9.95 -7.61
N LYS A 82 -10.71 -10.23 -8.47
CA LYS A 82 -10.97 -10.80 -9.81
C LYS A 82 -11.05 -12.33 -9.84
N GLU A 83 -10.19 -13.00 -9.08
CA GLU A 83 -9.94 -14.45 -9.21
C GLU A 83 -10.41 -15.24 -7.99
N LYS A 84 -10.41 -14.63 -6.80
CA LYS A 84 -10.68 -15.32 -5.53
C LYS A 84 -11.82 -14.70 -4.72
N SER A 85 -12.75 -14.02 -5.38
CA SER A 85 -13.82 -13.28 -4.68
C SER A 85 -14.69 -14.21 -3.81
N ASN A 86 -14.87 -15.46 -4.24
CA ASN A 86 -15.64 -16.47 -3.50
C ASN A 86 -14.86 -17.12 -2.35
N ASP A 87 -13.54 -17.00 -2.34
CA ASP A 87 -12.67 -17.57 -1.29
C ASP A 87 -12.53 -16.63 -0.09
N VAL A 88 -12.99 -15.39 -0.21
CA VAL A 88 -12.93 -14.41 0.87
C VAL A 88 -14.00 -14.72 1.90
N VAL A 89 -13.56 -15.04 3.11
CA VAL A 89 -14.45 -15.44 4.22
C VAL A 89 -14.61 -14.35 5.27
N TRP A 90 -13.62 -13.46 5.42
CA TRP A 90 -13.65 -12.43 6.46
C TRP A 90 -12.93 -11.15 6.04
N VAL A 91 -13.60 -10.02 6.25
CA VAL A 91 -13.06 -8.69 5.98
C VAL A 91 -13.24 -7.81 7.21
N TYR A 92 -12.17 -7.21 7.69
CA TYR A 92 -12.24 -6.26 8.80
C TYR A 92 -11.22 -5.14 8.61
N TRP A 93 -11.38 -4.04 9.35
CA TRP A 93 -10.40 -2.97 9.34
C TRP A 93 -9.97 -2.64 10.76
N HIS A 94 -8.74 -2.18 10.91
CA HIS A 94 -8.25 -1.61 12.15
C HIS A 94 -7.71 -0.20 11.90
N ARG A 95 -7.86 0.65 12.92
CA ARG A 95 -7.22 1.97 12.97
C ARG A 95 -6.11 1.93 13.99
N THR A 96 -4.90 2.16 13.53
CA THR A 96 -3.73 2.31 14.38
C THR A 96 -3.44 3.79 14.53
N GLU A 97 -3.53 4.28 15.77
CA GLU A 97 -3.08 5.63 16.12
C GLU A 97 -1.71 5.53 16.77
N ASN A 98 -0.72 6.23 16.21
CA ASN A 98 0.55 6.39 16.90
C ASN A 98 0.54 7.70 17.68
N MET A 99 0.64 7.57 18.99
CA MET A 99 0.57 8.68 19.94
C MET A 99 1.75 8.64 20.91
N PRO A 100 2.99 8.87 20.45
CA PRO A 100 4.13 9.00 21.36
C PRO A 100 3.85 10.15 22.34
N PHE A 101 3.95 9.86 23.64
CA PHE A 101 3.66 10.80 24.73
C PHE A 101 2.24 11.41 24.70
N GLY A 102 1.26 10.68 24.14
CA GLY A 102 -0.13 11.16 24.04
C GLY A 102 -0.36 12.20 22.95
N VAL A 103 0.67 12.58 22.18
CA VAL A 103 0.54 13.51 21.05
C VAL A 103 0.22 12.72 19.80
N LYS A 104 -0.89 13.04 19.13
CA LYS A 104 -1.31 12.39 17.88
C LYS A 104 -0.38 12.76 16.73
N VAL A 105 0.57 11.88 16.39
CA VAL A 105 1.54 12.14 15.31
C VAL A 105 1.00 11.62 13.97
N PHE A 106 0.49 10.40 13.93
CA PHE A 106 -0.09 9.83 12.71
C PHE A 106 -1.13 8.75 12.97
N THR A 107 -2.00 8.55 11.99
CA THR A 107 -3.04 7.52 12.02
C THR A 107 -3.00 6.74 10.71
N PHE A 108 -3.00 5.42 10.82
CA PHE A 108 -3.07 4.52 9.67
C PHE A 108 -4.26 3.58 9.81
N ASN A 109 -5.04 3.45 8.74
CA ASN A 109 -6.10 2.46 8.67
C ASN A 109 -5.66 1.33 7.75
N ARG A 110 -5.94 0.10 8.15
CA ARG A 110 -5.68 -1.08 7.34
C ARG A 110 -6.94 -1.91 7.24
N ILE A 111 -7.26 -2.33 6.03
CA ILE A 111 -8.32 -3.31 5.75
C ILE A 111 -7.64 -4.65 5.52
N PHE A 112 -8.12 -5.68 6.20
CA PHE A 112 -7.70 -7.07 6.12
C PHE A 112 -8.75 -7.83 5.34
N ILE A 113 -8.27 -8.64 4.40
CA ILE A 113 -9.06 -9.61 3.64
C ILE A 113 -8.45 -10.97 3.91
N CYS A 114 -9.22 -11.83 4.55
CA CYS A 114 -8.82 -13.17 4.92
C CYS A 114 -9.59 -14.18 4.08
N LEU A 115 -8.86 -15.17 3.57
CA LEU A 115 -9.35 -16.21 2.68
C LEU A 115 -9.56 -17.53 3.42
N ASN A 116 -10.25 -18.46 2.76
CA ASN A 116 -10.47 -19.83 3.22
C ASN A 116 -9.17 -20.64 3.44
N ASP A 117 -8.07 -20.27 2.76
CA ASP A 117 -6.74 -20.89 2.90
C ASP A 117 -5.94 -20.37 4.11
N SER A 118 -6.60 -19.68 5.04
CA SER A 118 -6.02 -19.01 6.22
C SER A 118 -5.09 -17.85 5.88
N SER A 119 -4.91 -17.49 4.60
CA SER A 119 -4.10 -16.34 4.22
C SER A 119 -4.87 -15.03 4.45
N CYS A 120 -4.18 -14.02 4.96
CA CYS A 120 -4.73 -12.69 5.14
C CYS A 120 -3.87 -11.65 4.41
N TYR A 121 -4.52 -10.87 3.55
CA TYR A 121 -3.92 -9.74 2.85
C TYR A 121 -4.40 -8.45 3.50
N HIS A 122 -3.55 -7.43 3.48
CA HIS A 122 -3.92 -6.14 4.02
C HIS A 122 -3.61 -5.01 3.04
N ILE A 123 -4.48 -4.00 3.04
CA ILE A 123 -4.25 -2.74 2.33
C ILE A 123 -4.32 -1.58 3.30
N SER A 124 -3.33 -0.69 3.22
CA SER A 124 -3.37 0.56 3.97
C SER A 124 -4.24 1.57 3.21
N VAL A 125 -5.17 2.22 3.90
CA VAL A 125 -6.17 3.14 3.32
C VAL A 125 -6.28 4.41 4.15
N GLN A 126 -6.71 5.51 3.53
CA GLN A 126 -6.98 6.75 4.27
C GLN A 126 -8.29 6.63 5.06
N ALA A 127 -8.44 7.41 6.14
CA ALA A 127 -9.60 7.31 7.03
C ALA A 127 -10.93 7.56 6.31
N ASN A 128 -10.97 8.55 5.42
CA ASN A 128 -12.12 8.88 4.58
C ASN A 128 -12.42 7.83 3.49
N GLU A 129 -11.53 6.86 3.27
CA GLU A 129 -11.68 5.82 2.24
C GLU A 129 -12.07 4.46 2.86
N VAL A 130 -11.97 4.30 4.19
CA VAL A 130 -12.26 3.02 4.87
C VAL A 130 -13.69 2.57 4.61
N ASP A 131 -14.66 3.46 4.83
CA ASP A 131 -16.08 3.14 4.72
C ASP A 131 -16.45 2.80 3.27
N LEU A 132 -15.97 3.60 2.31
CA LEU A 132 -16.18 3.36 0.88
C LEU A 132 -15.61 2.01 0.42
N ILE A 133 -14.38 1.69 0.82
CA ILE A 133 -13.76 0.41 0.43
C ILE A 133 -14.45 -0.76 1.14
N THR A 134 -14.85 -0.59 2.40
CA THR A 134 -15.58 -1.63 3.14
C THR A 134 -16.95 -1.90 2.52
N GLU A 135 -17.67 -0.86 2.10
CA GLU A 135 -18.95 -0.98 1.40
C GLU A 135 -18.78 -1.65 0.03
N TYR A 136 -17.74 -1.28 -0.73
CA TYR A 136 -17.38 -1.98 -1.95
C TYR A 136 -17.09 -3.47 -1.71
N CYS A 137 -16.30 -3.79 -0.68
CA CYS A 137 -16.01 -5.18 -0.30
C CYS A 137 -17.30 -5.95 0.03
N LYS A 138 -18.29 -5.32 0.69
CA LYS A 138 -19.60 -5.96 0.97
C LYS A 138 -20.37 -6.31 -0.30
N GLN A 139 -20.27 -5.47 -1.33
CA GLN A 139 -20.93 -5.73 -2.62
C GLN A 139 -20.24 -6.84 -3.41
N VAL A 140 -18.91 -6.91 -3.33
CA VAL A 140 -18.10 -7.88 -4.08
C VAL A 140 -18.04 -9.24 -3.39
N PHE A 141 -17.81 -9.26 -2.08
CA PHE A 141 -17.63 -10.47 -1.28
C PHE A 141 -18.91 -10.82 -0.53
N SER A 142 -19.89 -11.35 -1.25
CA SER A 142 -21.21 -11.68 -0.69
C SER A 142 -21.16 -12.73 0.44
N ARG A 143 -20.22 -13.67 0.36
CA ARG A 143 -20.03 -14.76 1.34
C ARG A 143 -19.18 -14.36 2.54
N ALA A 144 -18.53 -13.19 2.49
CA ALA A 144 -17.65 -12.75 3.55
C ALA A 144 -18.43 -12.16 4.73
N VAL A 145 -17.91 -12.40 5.93
CA VAL A 145 -18.34 -11.69 7.14
C VAL A 145 -17.52 -10.42 7.30
N PHE A 146 -18.17 -9.38 7.83
CA PHE A 146 -17.57 -8.07 8.00
C PHE A 146 -17.44 -7.68 9.47
N GLY A 147 -16.31 -7.05 9.80
CA GLY A 147 -16.02 -6.51 11.13
C GLY A 147 -15.27 -7.50 12.03
N TYR A 148 -14.53 -6.94 12.98
CA TYR A 148 -13.71 -7.70 13.91
C TYR A 148 -14.50 -8.08 15.17
N SER A 149 -14.34 -9.33 15.62
CA SER A 149 -14.64 -9.76 16.98
C SER A 149 -13.60 -10.79 17.41
N GLU A 150 -13.34 -10.89 18.71
CA GLU A 150 -12.39 -11.87 19.25
C GLU A 150 -12.84 -13.31 18.95
N GLU A 151 -14.14 -13.58 19.04
CA GLU A 151 -14.74 -14.87 18.67
C GLU A 151 -14.44 -15.23 17.20
N ARG A 152 -14.57 -14.29 16.27
CA ARG A 152 -14.24 -14.52 14.85
C ARG A 152 -12.75 -14.75 14.66
N ASP A 153 -11.89 -14.01 15.35
CA ASP A 153 -10.45 -14.25 15.27
C ASP A 153 -10.08 -15.67 15.73
N GLN A 154 -10.73 -16.16 16.81
CA GLN A 154 -10.56 -17.53 17.29
C GLN A 154 -11.09 -18.56 16.28
N LEU A 155 -12.30 -18.38 15.76
CA LEU A 155 -12.88 -19.26 14.76
C LEU A 155 -12.02 -19.33 13.49
N PHE A 156 -11.45 -18.19 13.07
CA PHE A 156 -10.63 -18.10 11.86
C PHE A 156 -9.35 -18.92 12.01
N LYS A 157 -8.74 -18.84 13.20
CA LYS A 157 -7.54 -19.59 13.55
C LYS A 157 -7.79 -21.10 13.62
N ILE A 158 -9.01 -21.52 13.97
CA ILE A 158 -9.40 -22.94 14.02
C ILE A 158 -9.69 -23.45 12.61
N ASN A 159 -10.64 -22.82 11.92
CA ASN A 159 -10.99 -23.11 10.54
C ASN A 159 -11.67 -21.88 9.90
N PRO A 160 -11.08 -21.28 8.86
CA PRO A 160 -11.65 -20.13 8.14
C PRO A 160 -13.07 -20.32 7.62
N GLU A 161 -13.48 -21.54 7.27
CA GLU A 161 -14.82 -21.82 6.74
C GLU A 161 -15.93 -21.58 7.78
N LEU A 162 -15.61 -21.71 9.08
CA LEU A 162 -16.56 -21.53 10.18
C LEU A 162 -17.10 -20.10 10.30
N ILE A 163 -16.46 -19.15 9.65
CA ILE A 163 -16.87 -17.74 9.66
C ILE A 163 -17.69 -17.39 8.43
N SER A 164 -17.52 -18.12 7.32
CA SER A 164 -18.16 -17.75 6.06
C SER A 164 -19.68 -17.80 6.18
N LYS A 165 -20.35 -16.90 5.46
CA LYS A 165 -21.80 -16.98 5.28
C LYS A 165 -22.12 -18.04 4.22
N ASP A 166 -23.10 -18.88 4.51
CA ASP A 166 -23.61 -19.88 3.58
C ASP A 166 -24.00 -19.28 2.22
#